data_AF-A0A0C2TIK9-F1
#
_entry.id   AF-A0A0C2TIK9-F1
#
_cell.length_a   1.000
_cell.length_b   1.000
_cell.length_c   1.000
_cell.angle_alpha   90.00
_cell.angle_beta   90.00
_cell.angle_gamma   90.00
#
_symmetry.space_group_name_H-M   'P 1'
#
loop_
_entity.id
_entity.type
_entity.pdbx_description
1 polymer ?
#
loop_
_entity_poly.entity_id
_entity_poly.type
_entity_poly.pdbx_seq_one_letter_code
_entity_poly.pdbx_strand_id
1 'polypeptide(L)'
;SAVSNLVNEGTYEVRFGQRFVRDFPDRSAAGKNLPNYSASAFPTLFPYGIGGVESQTELSFIEHIRYCLLFSDRRFRIHQSFPFVMFGLYQKRQALSSARLQVQRRDFERDMKEILQVSREDLKATAAEQERSLPVSDQKVKKLLANVKLTSGRVIGTDQSRASLRSKIWSVALFMGPPSIWMTINLADIHDPIAQLFCGEDINMDNFNDLQGRSANNVIRAQNIARDPYAGAKYFHVMILIILETLFGIRTTCKRTYSKQGLLGRVSAFVGAVE
;
A
#
# COMPACT_ATOMS: atom_id res chain seq x y z
N SER A 1 -29.63 -29.55 0.76
CA SER A 1 -29.67 -28.77 2.02
C SER A 1 -28.24 -28.46 2.40
N ALA A 2 -27.89 -27.23 2.79
CA ALA A 2 -26.51 -26.88 3.20
C ALA A 2 -25.95 -27.80 4.31
N VAL A 3 -26.85 -28.46 5.05
CA VAL A 3 -26.56 -29.45 6.09
C VAL A 3 -25.98 -30.76 5.54
N SER A 4 -26.33 -31.19 4.31
CA SER A 4 -25.81 -32.46 3.75
C SER A 4 -24.33 -32.39 3.33
N ASN A 5 -23.80 -31.18 3.11
CA ASN A 5 -22.38 -31.00 2.78
C ASN A 5 -21.49 -30.97 4.03
N LEU A 6 -22.04 -30.65 5.20
CA LEU A 6 -21.32 -30.65 6.49
C LEU A 6 -21.07 -32.07 7.03
N VAL A 7 -21.90 -33.05 6.67
CA VAL A 7 -21.79 -34.43 7.18
C VAL A 7 -20.67 -35.24 6.49
N ASN A 8 -20.14 -34.75 5.37
CA ASN A 8 -19.00 -35.35 4.66
C ASN A 8 -17.65 -34.68 5.00
N GLU A 9 -17.61 -33.81 6.01
CA GLU A 9 -16.36 -33.20 6.46
C GLU A 9 -15.51 -34.25 7.20
N GLY A 10 -14.72 -34.98 6.42
CA GLY A 10 -13.61 -35.78 6.94
C GLY A 10 -12.68 -34.92 7.78
N THR A 11 -11.89 -35.58 8.62
CA THR A 11 -10.76 -35.04 9.36
C THR A 11 -10.08 -33.95 8.53
N TYR A 12 -10.05 -32.71 9.04
CA TYR A 12 -9.39 -31.58 8.40
C TYR A 12 -7.87 -31.83 8.33
N GLU A 13 -7.44 -32.69 7.42
CA GLU A 13 -6.06 -32.80 6.99
C GLU A 13 -5.74 -31.50 6.28
N VAL A 14 -4.91 -30.67 6.91
CA VAL A 14 -4.25 -29.56 6.22
C VAL A 14 -3.37 -30.18 5.12
N ARG A 15 -3.93 -30.32 3.92
CA ARG A 15 -3.19 -30.83 2.76
C ARG A 15 -2.38 -29.68 2.16
N PHE A 16 -1.06 -29.85 2.12
CA PHE A 16 -0.20 -28.92 1.41
C PHE A 16 -0.60 -28.88 -0.06
N GLY A 17 -0.85 -27.69 -0.59
CA GLY A 17 -1.21 -27.51 -1.99
C GLY A 17 -0.11 -28.05 -2.90
N GLN A 18 -0.46 -28.97 -3.81
CA GLN A 18 0.49 -29.52 -4.78
C GLN A 18 0.88 -28.52 -5.88
N ARG A 19 0.21 -27.36 -5.95
CA ARG A 19 0.45 -26.31 -6.95
C ARG A 19 0.49 -24.95 -6.27
N PHE A 20 1.37 -24.09 -6.77
CA PHE A 20 1.38 -22.70 -6.37
C PHE A 20 0.06 -22.03 -6.73
N VAL A 21 -0.46 -21.26 -5.79
CA VAL A 21 -1.66 -20.46 -5.97
C VAL A 21 -1.37 -19.36 -7.00
N ARG A 22 -2.29 -19.20 -7.95
CA ARG A 22 -2.18 -18.19 -9.01
C ARG A 22 -2.72 -16.86 -8.51
N ASP A 23 -1.80 -15.92 -8.31
CA ASP A 23 -2.13 -14.57 -7.87
C ASP A 23 -2.40 -13.60 -9.03
N PHE A 24 -2.28 -14.05 -10.28
CA PHE A 24 -2.59 -13.28 -11.49
C PHE A 24 -3.79 -13.88 -12.23
N PRO A 25 -4.65 -13.04 -12.81
CA PRO A 25 -5.75 -13.53 -13.64
C PRO A 25 -5.20 -14.20 -14.90
N ASP A 26 -5.71 -15.38 -15.23
CA ASP A 26 -5.40 -16.05 -16.48
C ASP A 26 -6.24 -15.43 -17.60
N ARG A 27 -5.72 -14.36 -18.21
CA ARG A 27 -6.40 -13.63 -19.29
C ARG A 27 -6.53 -14.44 -20.59
N SER A 28 -5.80 -15.56 -20.72
CA SER A 28 -5.85 -16.44 -21.89
C SER A 28 -6.98 -17.47 -21.82
N ALA A 29 -7.52 -17.69 -20.63
CA ALA A 29 -8.55 -18.69 -20.36
C ALA A 29 -9.91 -18.05 -20.05
N ALA A 30 -10.24 -16.96 -20.75
CA ALA A 30 -11.56 -16.36 -20.73
C ALA A 30 -12.62 -17.44 -21.07
N GLY A 31 -13.50 -17.76 -20.11
CA GLY A 31 -14.59 -18.73 -20.29
C GLY A 31 -14.44 -20.08 -19.59
N LYS A 32 -13.32 -20.38 -18.92
CA LYS A 32 -13.24 -21.52 -17.97
C LYS A 32 -13.50 -21.02 -16.55
N ASN A 33 -14.30 -21.76 -15.77
CA ASN A 33 -14.49 -21.59 -14.31
C ASN A 33 -13.17 -21.83 -13.57
N LEU A 34 -12.21 -20.92 -13.73
CA LEU A 34 -10.95 -20.96 -13.02
C LEU A 34 -11.20 -20.47 -11.59
N PRO A 35 -10.66 -21.18 -10.59
CA PRO A 35 -10.78 -20.76 -9.21
C PRO A 35 -10.12 -19.38 -9.04
N ASN A 36 -10.88 -18.41 -8.54
CA ASN A 36 -10.37 -17.09 -8.21
C ASN A 36 -9.71 -17.12 -6.84
N TYR A 37 -8.45 -16.68 -6.75
CA TYR A 37 -7.69 -16.69 -5.49
C TYR A 37 -8.47 -16.08 -4.33
N SER A 38 -8.97 -14.85 -4.48
CA SER A 38 -9.63 -14.15 -3.38
C SER A 38 -10.96 -14.80 -3.01
N ALA A 39 -11.70 -15.33 -3.97
CA ALA A 39 -12.95 -16.04 -3.69
C ALA A 39 -12.71 -17.37 -2.95
N SER A 40 -11.58 -18.05 -3.23
CA SER A 40 -11.20 -19.28 -2.53
C SER A 40 -10.53 -19.03 -1.17
N ALA A 41 -9.72 -17.98 -1.06
CA ALA A 41 -8.96 -17.67 0.16
C ALA A 41 -9.81 -17.02 1.25
N PHE A 42 -10.90 -16.35 0.88
CA PHE A 42 -11.77 -15.62 1.80
C PHE A 42 -13.22 -16.11 1.70
N PRO A 43 -13.53 -17.35 2.10
CA PRO A 43 -14.89 -17.89 2.02
C PRO A 43 -15.89 -17.09 2.87
N THR A 44 -15.44 -16.44 3.95
CA THR A 44 -16.27 -15.54 4.78
C THR A 44 -16.66 -14.24 4.05
N LEU A 45 -15.86 -13.80 3.09
CA LEU A 45 -16.12 -12.61 2.27
C LEU A 45 -16.80 -12.94 0.95
N PHE A 46 -16.53 -14.14 0.42
CA PHE A 46 -17.07 -14.68 -0.82
C PHE A 46 -17.72 -16.05 -0.58
N PRO A 47 -18.91 -16.10 0.07
CA PRO A 47 -19.52 -17.35 0.54
C PRO A 47 -19.85 -18.36 -0.57
N TYR A 48 -20.04 -17.88 -1.80
CA TYR A 48 -20.35 -18.72 -2.96
C TYR A 48 -19.11 -19.09 -3.78
N GLY A 49 -17.90 -18.70 -3.36
CA GLY A 49 -16.67 -18.96 -4.11
C GLY A 49 -16.59 -18.24 -5.47
N ILE A 50 -17.44 -17.24 -5.70
CA ILE A 50 -17.53 -16.42 -6.91
C ILE A 50 -17.42 -14.93 -6.58
N GLY A 51 -17.16 -14.09 -7.58
CA GLY A 51 -17.11 -12.64 -7.42
C GLY A 51 -15.84 -12.10 -6.77
N GLY A 52 -14.77 -12.90 -6.70
CA GLY A 52 -13.47 -12.45 -6.19
C GLY A 52 -12.85 -11.31 -7.00
N VAL A 53 -11.83 -10.66 -6.45
CA VAL A 53 -11.02 -9.61 -7.08
C VAL A 53 -10.58 -10.03 -8.49
N GLU A 54 -10.78 -9.13 -9.47
CA GLU A 54 -10.56 -9.36 -10.92
C GLU A 54 -11.41 -10.48 -11.55
N SER A 55 -12.50 -10.91 -10.92
CA SER A 55 -13.50 -11.79 -11.58
C SER A 55 -14.24 -11.07 -12.72
N GLN A 56 -14.38 -9.75 -12.62
CA GLN A 56 -14.93 -8.89 -13.67
C GLN A 56 -13.80 -8.31 -14.51
N THR A 57 -13.88 -8.47 -15.83
CA THR A 57 -12.86 -8.02 -16.79
C THR A 57 -12.79 -6.51 -16.96
N GLU A 58 -13.87 -5.80 -16.63
CA GLU A 58 -13.98 -4.34 -16.75
C GLU A 58 -13.26 -3.59 -15.63
N LEU A 59 -13.02 -4.24 -14.49
CA LEU A 59 -12.39 -3.62 -13.32
C LEU A 59 -10.91 -4.00 -13.24
N SER A 60 -10.05 -3.00 -13.08
CA SER A 60 -8.66 -3.27 -12.71
C SER A 60 -8.56 -3.86 -11.29
N PHE A 61 -7.44 -4.53 -11.02
CA PHE A 61 -7.11 -5.03 -9.68
C PHE A 61 -7.36 -4.00 -8.56
N ILE A 62 -6.89 -2.77 -8.76
CA ILE A 62 -6.99 -1.71 -7.75
C ILE A 62 -8.41 -1.17 -7.63
N GLU A 63 -9.13 -1.03 -8.73
CA GLU A 63 -10.53 -0.59 -8.70
C GLU A 63 -11.42 -1.60 -7.99
N HIS A 64 -11.20 -2.90 -8.25
CA HIS A 64 -11.95 -3.94 -7.56
C HIS A 64 -11.63 -3.98 -6.05
N ILE A 65 -10.36 -3.86 -5.64
CA ILE A 65 -10.02 -3.75 -4.21
C ILE A 65 -10.68 -2.52 -3.57
N ARG A 66 -10.66 -1.36 -4.26
CA ARG A 66 -11.35 -0.15 -3.78
C ARG A 66 -12.84 -0.39 -3.60
N TYR A 67 -13.48 -1.05 -4.55
CA TYR A 67 -14.88 -1.45 -4.46
C TYR A 67 -15.13 -2.34 -3.24
N CYS A 68 -14.31 -3.37 -3.01
CA CYS A 68 -14.41 -4.21 -1.81
C CYS A 68 -14.27 -3.40 -0.52
N LEU A 69 -13.28 -2.51 -0.42
CA LEU A 69 -13.05 -1.69 0.79
C LEU A 69 -14.18 -0.66 1.04
N LEU A 70 -14.87 -0.24 -0.02
CA LEU A 70 -16.02 0.68 0.02
C LEU A 70 -17.37 -0.03 0.11
N PHE A 71 -17.38 -1.36 0.22
CA PHE A 71 -18.60 -2.14 0.30
C PHE A 71 -19.44 -1.71 1.51
N SER A 72 -20.77 -1.69 1.35
CA SER A 72 -21.70 -1.03 2.29
C SER A 72 -21.61 -1.53 3.72
N ASP A 73 -21.45 -2.84 3.91
CA ASP A 73 -21.36 -3.50 5.23
C ASP A 73 -19.95 -3.47 5.86
N ARG A 74 -18.94 -2.92 5.14
CA ARG A 74 -17.55 -2.78 5.58
C ARG A 74 -16.83 -4.11 5.90
N ARG A 75 -17.41 -5.27 5.57
CA ARG A 75 -16.84 -6.58 5.92
C ARG A 75 -15.42 -6.77 5.42
N PHE A 76 -15.09 -6.26 4.23
CA PHE A 76 -13.78 -6.41 3.61
C PHE A 76 -12.69 -5.60 4.31
N ARG A 77 -13.01 -4.39 4.77
CA ARG A 77 -12.03 -3.50 5.40
C ARG A 77 -11.79 -3.85 6.88
N ILE A 78 -12.79 -4.45 7.54
CA ILE A 78 -12.71 -4.94 8.93
C ILE A 78 -12.10 -6.37 9.00
N HIS A 79 -12.08 -7.09 7.87
CA HIS A 79 -11.51 -8.44 7.84
C HIS A 79 -10.01 -8.42 8.16
N GLN A 80 -9.61 -9.26 9.12
CA GLN A 80 -8.28 -9.24 9.75
C GLN A 80 -7.10 -9.35 8.77
N SER A 81 -7.27 -10.07 7.66
CA SER A 81 -6.19 -10.32 6.71
C SER A 81 -6.44 -9.79 5.29
N PHE A 82 -7.68 -9.42 4.94
CA PHE A 82 -8.00 -9.12 3.53
C PHE A 82 -7.25 -7.88 3.03
N PRO A 83 -7.27 -6.72 3.73
CA PRO A 83 -6.52 -5.55 3.29
C PRO A 83 -5.02 -5.81 3.16
N PHE A 84 -4.44 -6.56 4.11
CA PHE A 84 -3.01 -6.88 4.13
C PHE A 84 -2.60 -7.82 3.00
N VAL A 85 -3.38 -8.87 2.74
CA VAL A 85 -3.14 -9.79 1.62
C VAL A 85 -3.26 -9.06 0.29
N MET A 86 -4.30 -8.24 0.11
CA MET A 86 -4.47 -7.45 -1.11
C MET A 86 -3.33 -6.44 -1.31
N PHE A 87 -2.85 -5.80 -0.24
CA PHE A 87 -1.69 -4.91 -0.28
C PHE A 87 -0.39 -5.66 -0.61
N GLY A 88 -0.16 -6.84 -0.01
CA GLY A 88 0.99 -7.69 -0.33
C GLY A 88 0.98 -8.17 -1.78
N LEU A 89 -0.20 -8.55 -2.30
CA LEU A 89 -0.39 -8.87 -3.72
C LEU A 89 -0.11 -7.66 -4.61
N TYR A 90 -0.53 -6.47 -4.21
CA TYR A 90 -0.21 -5.24 -4.93
C TYR A 90 1.31 -4.99 -5.00
N GLN A 91 2.02 -5.07 -3.87
CA GLN A 91 3.47 -4.92 -3.83
C GLN A 91 4.19 -5.99 -4.65
N LYS A 92 3.75 -7.26 -4.55
CA LYS A 92 4.26 -8.36 -5.37
C LYS A 92 4.10 -8.08 -6.86
N ARG A 93 2.95 -7.57 -7.30
CA ARG A 93 2.69 -7.20 -8.71
C ARG A 93 3.56 -6.04 -9.16
N GLN A 94 3.79 -5.03 -8.32
CA GLN A 94 4.73 -3.93 -8.61
C GLN A 94 6.17 -4.45 -8.79
N ALA A 95 6.62 -5.34 -7.90
CA ALA A 95 7.95 -5.94 -7.96
C ALA A 95 8.12 -6.77 -9.24
N LEU A 96 7.15 -7.63 -9.58
CA LEU A 96 7.19 -8.45 -10.79
C LEU A 96 7.13 -7.63 -12.07
N SER A 97 6.30 -6.59 -12.11
CA SER A 97 6.26 -5.65 -13.25
C SER A 97 7.62 -4.96 -13.45
N SER A 98 8.27 -4.56 -12.35
CA SER A 98 9.58 -3.92 -12.40
C SER A 98 10.69 -4.87 -12.82
N ALA A 99 10.67 -6.10 -12.29
CA ALA A 99 11.59 -7.16 -12.68
C ALA A 99 11.43 -7.50 -14.17
N ARG A 100 10.19 -7.60 -14.69
CA ARG A 100 9.93 -7.84 -16.11
C ARG A 100 10.58 -6.78 -17.00
N LEU A 101 10.41 -5.49 -16.65
CA LEU A 101 11.03 -4.39 -17.40
C LEU A 101 12.55 -4.43 -17.35
N GLN A 102 13.14 -4.94 -16.26
CA GLN A 102 14.58 -5.10 -16.14
C GLN A 102 15.12 -6.26 -16.98
N VAL A 103 14.46 -7.41 -16.96
CA VAL A 103 14.84 -8.59 -17.78
C VAL A 103 14.80 -8.26 -19.27
N GLN A 104 13.91 -7.35 -19.68
CA GLN A 104 13.81 -6.89 -21.08
C GLN A 104 14.92 -5.92 -21.52
N ARG A 105 15.85 -5.54 -20.63
CA ARG A 105 16.96 -4.65 -21.00
C ARG A 105 18.03 -5.41 -21.79
N ARG A 106 18.60 -4.76 -22.80
CA ARG A 106 19.67 -5.33 -23.65
C ARG A 106 20.91 -5.76 -22.87
N ASP A 107 21.25 -5.02 -21.80
CA ASP A 107 22.43 -5.32 -20.97
C ASP A 107 22.19 -6.44 -19.96
N PHE A 108 20.96 -6.95 -19.81
CA PHE A 108 20.60 -7.89 -18.76
C PHE A 108 21.42 -9.18 -18.80
N GLU A 109 21.63 -9.76 -19.99
CA GLU A 109 22.41 -11.00 -20.13
C GLU A 109 23.87 -10.83 -19.71
N ARG A 110 24.47 -9.67 -20.01
CA ARG A 110 25.85 -9.37 -19.59
C ARG A 110 25.93 -9.25 -18.08
N ASP A 111 25.02 -8.48 -17.48
CA ASP A 111 25.02 -8.25 -16.05
C ASP A 111 24.71 -9.54 -15.27
N MET A 112 23.85 -10.41 -15.82
CA MET A 112 23.51 -11.70 -15.20
C MET A 112 24.69 -12.66 -15.12
N LYS A 113 25.58 -12.71 -16.13
CA LYS A 113 26.78 -13.56 -16.07
C LYS A 113 27.67 -13.22 -14.88
N GLU A 114 27.79 -11.95 -14.56
CA GLU A 114 28.58 -11.48 -13.41
C GLU A 114 27.85 -11.72 -12.08
N ILE A 115 26.53 -11.52 -12.05
CA ILE A 115 25.70 -11.77 -10.87
C ILE A 115 25.70 -13.26 -10.47
N LEU A 116 25.67 -14.17 -11.44
CA LEU A 116 25.70 -15.61 -11.19
C LEU A 116 27.02 -16.09 -10.57
N GLN A 117 28.09 -15.29 -10.66
CA GLN A 117 29.37 -15.59 -10.05
C GLN A 117 29.49 -15.08 -8.61
N VAL A 118 28.49 -14.37 -8.09
CA VAL A 118 28.51 -13.84 -6.72
C VAL A 118 28.43 -15.00 -5.73
N SER A 119 29.44 -15.13 -4.89
CA SER A 119 29.52 -16.15 -3.85
C SER A 119 28.88 -15.68 -2.54
N ARG A 120 28.68 -16.62 -1.60
CA ARG A 120 28.18 -16.29 -0.26
C ARG A 120 29.21 -15.47 0.51
N GLU A 121 30.48 -15.73 0.28
CA GLU A 121 31.62 -15.07 0.91
C GLU A 121 31.67 -13.59 0.50
N ASP A 122 31.44 -13.29 -0.78
CA ASP A 122 31.38 -11.92 -1.30
C ASP A 122 30.25 -11.11 -0.64
N LEU A 123 29.08 -11.74 -0.44
CA LEU A 123 27.94 -11.12 0.25
C LEU A 123 28.23 -10.85 1.73
N LYS A 124 28.89 -11.78 2.42
CA LYS A 124 29.27 -11.60 3.83
C LYS A 124 30.31 -10.50 4.00
N ALA A 125 31.32 -10.45 3.11
CA ALA A 125 32.32 -9.41 3.11
C ALA A 125 31.67 -8.03 2.89
N THR A 126 30.78 -7.93 1.91
CA THR A 126 30.03 -6.69 1.62
C THR A 126 29.15 -6.28 2.80
N ALA A 127 28.50 -7.21 3.49
CA ALA A 127 27.70 -6.90 4.68
C ALA A 127 28.55 -6.26 5.78
N ALA A 128 29.75 -6.81 6.03
CA ALA A 128 30.69 -6.25 7.01
C ALA A 128 31.24 -4.87 6.58
N GLU A 129 31.45 -4.63 5.28
CA GLU A 129 31.79 -3.30 4.74
C GLU A 129 30.66 -2.30 5.00
N GLN A 130 29.41 -2.68 4.75
CA GLN A 130 28.25 -1.81 4.95
C GLN A 130 27.99 -1.49 6.42
N GLU A 131 28.17 -2.45 7.34
CA GLU A 131 28.08 -2.20 8.79
C GLU A 131 29.12 -1.15 9.24
N ARG A 132 30.28 -1.12 8.60
CA ARG A 132 31.35 -0.13 8.84
C ARG A 132 31.16 1.16 8.04
N SER A 133 30.03 1.33 7.34
CA SER A 133 29.76 2.46 6.45
C SER A 133 30.80 2.67 5.34
N LEU A 134 31.46 1.59 4.90
CA LEU A 134 32.42 1.61 3.81
C LEU A 134 31.72 1.41 2.45
N PRO A 135 32.27 1.97 1.36
CA PRO A 135 31.76 1.71 0.03
C PRO A 135 31.96 0.24 -0.35
N VAL A 136 30.97 -0.34 -1.04
CA VAL A 136 31.05 -1.73 -1.53
C VAL A 136 32.21 -1.86 -2.53
N SER A 137 33.19 -2.68 -2.17
CA SER A 137 34.41 -2.88 -2.96
C SER A 137 34.18 -3.81 -4.16
N ASP A 138 33.40 -4.87 -3.97
CA ASP A 138 33.16 -5.88 -5.01
C ASP A 138 32.21 -5.34 -6.10
N GLN A 139 32.72 -5.28 -7.33
CA GLN A 139 31.97 -4.80 -8.49
C GLN A 139 30.80 -5.73 -8.88
N LYS A 140 30.92 -7.04 -8.67
CA LYS A 140 29.86 -8.02 -8.96
C LYS A 140 28.71 -7.84 -7.98
N VAL A 141 29.02 -7.75 -6.69
CA VAL A 141 28.02 -7.47 -5.65
C VAL A 141 27.40 -6.08 -5.84
N LYS A 142 28.18 -5.08 -6.24
CA LYS A 142 27.67 -3.75 -6.58
C LYS A 142 26.65 -3.77 -7.73
N LYS A 143 26.91 -4.56 -8.78
CA LYS A 143 25.96 -4.76 -9.88
C LYS A 143 24.70 -5.51 -9.44
N LEU A 144 24.83 -6.55 -8.61
CA LEU A 144 23.70 -7.23 -7.99
C LEU A 144 22.84 -6.26 -7.18
N LEU A 145 23.44 -5.50 -6.27
CA LEU A 145 22.75 -4.51 -5.44
C LEU A 145 22.10 -3.41 -6.29
N ALA A 146 22.76 -2.94 -7.34
CA ALA A 146 22.17 -1.98 -8.28
C ALA A 146 20.91 -2.57 -8.95
N ASN A 147 20.97 -3.83 -9.38
CA ASN A 147 19.84 -4.51 -9.98
C ASN A 147 18.68 -4.73 -9.00
N VAL A 148 18.95 -5.04 -7.73
CA VAL A 148 17.93 -5.14 -6.66
C VAL A 148 17.34 -3.76 -6.33
N LYS A 149 18.16 -2.71 -6.29
CA LYS A 149 17.67 -1.32 -6.09
C LYS A 149 16.74 -0.90 -7.23
N LEU A 150 17.07 -1.26 -8.48
CA LEU A 150 16.25 -0.92 -9.64
C LEU A 150 14.88 -1.61 -9.63
N THR A 151 14.79 -2.87 -9.15
CA THR A 151 13.49 -3.55 -9.02
C THR A 151 12.67 -3.03 -7.86
N SER A 152 13.31 -2.75 -6.72
CA SER A 152 12.64 -2.27 -5.51
C SER A 152 12.18 -0.81 -5.58
N GLY A 153 12.79 0.02 -6.44
CA GLY A 153 12.49 1.46 -6.54
C GLY A 153 11.05 1.82 -6.91
N ARG A 154 10.31 0.90 -7.53
CA ARG A 154 8.88 1.11 -7.87
C ARG A 154 7.92 0.45 -6.89
N VAL A 155 8.45 -0.30 -5.92
CA VAL A 155 7.64 -0.90 -4.85
C VAL A 155 7.48 0.14 -3.75
N ILE A 156 6.24 0.44 -3.39
CA ILE A 156 5.93 1.40 -2.31
C ILE A 156 6.51 0.88 -0.99
N GLY A 157 7.16 1.78 -0.23
CA GLY A 157 7.69 1.50 1.10
C GLY A 157 9.11 0.95 1.12
N THR A 158 9.77 0.79 -0.03
CA THR A 158 11.19 0.41 -0.09
C THR A 158 12.12 1.58 0.14
N ASP A 159 13.35 1.31 0.56
CA ASP A 159 14.38 2.34 0.74
C ASP A 159 14.65 3.13 -0.55
N GLN A 160 14.53 2.46 -1.69
CA GLN A 160 14.71 3.12 -2.97
C GLN A 160 13.54 4.08 -3.29
N SER A 161 12.31 3.75 -2.90
CA SER A 161 11.17 4.68 -3.00
C SER A 161 11.37 5.91 -2.12
N ARG A 162 11.90 5.73 -0.89
CA ARG A 162 12.28 6.82 0.02
C ARG A 162 13.43 7.66 -0.52
N ALA A 163 14.45 7.03 -1.10
CA ALA A 163 15.57 7.72 -1.73
C ALA A 163 15.10 8.58 -2.91
N SER A 164 14.18 8.08 -3.74
CA SER A 164 13.59 8.85 -4.84
C SER A 164 12.84 10.08 -4.34
N LEU A 165 12.05 9.93 -3.27
CA LEU A 165 11.36 11.05 -2.64
C LEU A 165 12.35 12.10 -2.09
N ARG A 166 13.42 11.65 -1.43
CA ARG A 166 14.50 12.53 -0.95
C ARG A 166 15.15 13.30 -2.10
N SER A 167 15.43 12.64 -3.24
CA SER A 167 15.94 13.31 -4.44
C SER A 167 14.97 14.38 -4.96
N LYS A 168 13.65 14.15 -4.91
CA LYS A 168 12.65 15.17 -5.28
C LYS A 168 12.71 16.38 -4.36
N ILE A 169 12.79 16.17 -3.05
CA ILE A 169 12.92 17.24 -2.05
C ILE A 169 14.17 18.07 -2.35
N TRP A 170 15.33 17.43 -2.54
CA TRP A 170 16.57 18.13 -2.89
C TRP A 170 16.50 18.87 -4.21
N SER A 171 15.88 18.30 -5.25
CA SER A 171 15.73 18.99 -6.54
C SER A 171 14.86 20.24 -6.44
N VAL A 172 13.80 20.20 -5.62
CA VAL A 172 12.94 21.36 -5.39
C VAL A 172 13.70 22.41 -4.59
N ALA A 173 14.46 22.00 -3.57
CA ALA A 173 15.29 22.92 -2.79
C ALA A 173 16.39 23.59 -3.64
N LEU A 174 16.98 22.86 -4.59
CA LEU A 174 17.98 23.42 -5.50
C LEU A 174 17.37 24.46 -6.46
N PHE A 175 16.16 24.22 -6.97
CA PHE A 175 15.50 25.10 -7.95
C PHE A 175 14.77 26.29 -7.31
N MET A 176 14.10 26.08 -6.18
CA MET A 176 13.26 27.07 -5.51
C MET A 176 13.97 27.76 -4.33
N GLY A 177 15.14 27.27 -3.91
CA GLY A 177 15.78 27.63 -2.65
C GLY A 177 15.35 26.73 -1.49
N PRO A 178 16.00 26.87 -0.32
CA PRO A 178 15.68 26.06 0.85
C PRO A 178 14.22 26.26 1.30
N PRO A 179 13.60 25.23 1.89
CA PRO A 179 12.21 25.33 2.35
C PRO A 179 12.09 26.38 3.44
N SER A 180 11.14 27.31 3.30
CA SER A 180 10.83 28.30 4.35
C SER A 180 10.21 27.63 5.58
N ILE A 181 9.47 26.53 5.37
CA ILE A 181 8.83 25.74 6.42
C ILE A 181 9.12 24.27 6.17
N TRP A 182 9.57 23.58 7.21
CA TRP A 182 9.71 22.14 7.28
C TRP A 182 8.95 21.65 8.50
N MET A 183 7.88 20.89 8.30
CA MET A 183 7.03 20.44 9.39
C MET A 183 6.44 19.06 9.14
N THR A 184 6.19 18.34 10.23
CA THR A 184 5.48 17.06 10.22
C THR A 184 4.10 17.29 10.82
N ILE A 185 3.05 16.96 10.07
CA ILE A 185 1.68 17.02 10.55
C ILE A 185 1.31 15.62 11.04
N ASN A 186 1.21 15.45 12.36
CA ASN A 186 0.79 14.21 12.97
C ASN A 186 -0.64 14.36 13.52
N LEU A 187 -1.59 13.63 12.92
CA LEU A 187 -3.00 13.67 13.31
C LEU A 187 -3.28 12.53 14.30
N ALA A 188 -3.92 12.85 15.42
CA ALA A 188 -4.22 11.89 16.47
C ALA A 188 -5.58 11.22 16.23
N ASP A 189 -5.63 10.21 15.37
CA ASP A 189 -6.84 9.45 15.03
C ASP A 189 -7.53 8.78 16.25
N ILE A 190 -6.76 8.34 17.25
CA ILE A 190 -7.28 7.74 18.49
C ILE A 190 -7.96 8.78 19.39
N HIS A 191 -7.46 10.02 19.38
CA HIS A 191 -7.94 11.08 20.26
C HIS A 191 -8.93 12.02 19.56
N ASP A 192 -9.03 11.99 18.23
CA ASP A 192 -9.94 12.83 17.46
C ASP A 192 -11.32 12.17 17.32
N PRO A 193 -12.40 12.80 17.82
CA PRO A 193 -13.75 12.28 17.61
C PRO A 193 -14.15 12.24 16.12
N ILE A 194 -13.59 13.11 15.27
CA ILE A 194 -13.88 13.14 13.83
C ILE A 194 -13.42 11.85 13.15
N ALA A 195 -12.35 11.21 13.63
CA ALA A 195 -11.90 9.92 13.11
C ALA A 195 -12.98 8.83 13.23
N GLN A 196 -13.84 8.93 14.26
CA GLN A 196 -14.92 7.97 14.50
C GLN A 196 -16.04 8.05 13.45
N LEU A 197 -16.20 9.19 12.76
CA LEU A 197 -17.08 9.31 11.60
C LEU A 197 -16.68 8.32 10.49
N PHE A 198 -15.38 8.08 10.32
CA PHE A 198 -14.86 7.14 9.32
C PHE A 198 -15.03 5.68 9.75
N CYS A 199 -14.97 5.41 11.06
CA CYS A 199 -15.40 4.15 11.68
C CYS A 199 -16.93 3.96 11.59
N GLY A 200 -17.66 5.02 11.24
CA GLY A 200 -19.09 5.10 11.04
C GLY A 200 -19.92 5.05 12.31
N GLU A 201 -19.39 5.64 13.37
CA GLU A 201 -20.18 6.11 14.49
C GLU A 201 -21.11 7.24 14.04
N ASP A 202 -22.26 7.34 14.69
CA ASP A 202 -23.24 8.38 14.42
C ASP A 202 -22.81 9.70 15.08
N ILE A 203 -22.17 10.56 14.29
CA ILE A 203 -21.68 11.87 14.74
C ILE A 203 -22.39 12.94 13.94
N ASN A 204 -23.14 13.78 14.65
CA ASN A 204 -23.75 14.96 14.07
C ASN A 204 -22.67 16.03 13.85
N MET A 205 -22.28 16.25 12.60
CA MET A 205 -21.29 17.26 12.25
C MET A 205 -21.83 18.69 12.30
N ASP A 206 -23.14 18.89 12.19
CA ASP A 206 -23.78 20.20 12.28
C ASP A 206 -23.90 20.68 13.74
N ASN A 207 -24.01 19.75 14.68
CA ASN A 207 -24.03 20.00 16.12
C ASN A 207 -23.01 19.11 16.85
N PHE A 208 -21.74 19.31 16.50
CA PHE A 208 -20.65 18.48 17.00
C PHE A 208 -20.41 18.67 18.50
N ASN A 209 -20.44 17.55 19.24
CA ASN A 209 -20.15 17.49 20.67
C ASN A 209 -19.24 16.28 20.95
N ASP A 210 -17.99 16.55 21.35
CA ASP A 210 -16.97 15.54 21.61
C ASP A 210 -17.17 14.73 22.90
N LEU A 211 -18.08 15.20 23.77
CA LEU A 211 -18.48 14.55 25.01
C LEU A 211 -19.75 13.70 24.86
N GLN A 212 -20.37 13.67 23.68
CA GLN A 212 -21.62 12.96 23.45
C GLN A 212 -21.42 11.59 22.79
N GLY A 213 -22.18 10.60 23.26
CA GLY A 213 -22.22 9.26 22.67
C GLY A 213 -21.08 8.33 23.10
N ARG A 214 -21.01 7.15 22.47
CA ARG A 214 -20.00 6.11 22.78
C ARG A 214 -18.57 6.58 22.47
N SER A 215 -18.45 7.40 21.42
CA SER A 215 -17.21 8.03 21.00
C SER A 215 -16.68 9.06 22.00
N ALA A 216 -17.37 9.42 23.08
CA ALA A 216 -16.79 10.27 24.13
C ALA A 216 -15.64 9.56 24.87
N ASN A 217 -15.64 8.22 24.90
CA ASN A 217 -14.62 7.43 25.60
C ASN A 217 -13.42 7.13 24.69
N ASN A 218 -12.23 7.58 25.10
CA ASN A 218 -10.96 7.35 24.38
C ASN A 218 -10.65 5.86 24.14
N VAL A 219 -11.04 4.96 25.06
CA VAL A 219 -10.83 3.52 24.90
C VAL A 219 -11.68 2.99 23.75
N ILE A 220 -12.92 3.46 23.62
CA ILE A 220 -13.82 3.09 22.52
C ILE A 220 -13.26 3.62 21.20
N ARG A 221 -12.76 4.87 21.18
CA ARG A 221 -12.11 5.45 19.99
C ARG A 221 -10.95 4.58 19.50
N ALA A 222 -10.06 4.20 20.41
CA ALA A 222 -8.91 3.35 20.11
C ALA A 222 -9.34 1.97 19.56
N GLN A 223 -10.36 1.36 20.17
CA GLN A 223 -10.89 0.06 19.72
C GLN A 223 -11.52 0.14 18.33
N ASN A 224 -12.25 1.21 18.03
CA ASN A 224 -12.87 1.43 16.73
C ASN A 224 -11.84 1.61 15.61
N ILE A 225 -10.78 2.38 15.87
CA ILE A 225 -9.68 2.56 14.91
C ILE A 225 -8.91 1.26 14.71
N ALA A 226 -8.61 0.52 15.79
CA ALA A 226 -7.90 -0.75 15.71
C ALA A 226 -8.69 -1.82 14.92
N ARG A 227 -10.03 -1.80 15.01
CA ARG A 227 -10.91 -2.70 14.25
C ARG A 227 -11.01 -2.36 12.76
N ASP A 228 -10.77 -1.11 12.40
CA ASP A 228 -10.94 -0.61 11.04
C ASP A 228 -9.76 0.29 10.63
N PRO A 229 -8.58 -0.30 10.33
CA PRO A 229 -7.40 0.46 9.95
C PRO A 229 -7.61 1.28 8.67
N TYR A 230 -8.56 0.88 7.82
CA TYR A 230 -8.96 1.67 6.65
C TYR A 230 -9.59 3.01 7.07
N ALA A 231 -10.40 3.02 8.14
CA ALA A 231 -10.98 4.26 8.66
C ALA A 231 -9.91 5.25 9.11
N GLY A 232 -8.89 4.79 9.85
CA GLY A 232 -7.75 5.62 10.26
C GLY A 232 -6.98 6.19 9.06
N ALA A 233 -6.66 5.34 8.07
CA ALA A 233 -5.99 5.79 6.84
C ALA A 233 -6.85 6.79 6.03
N LYS A 234 -8.17 6.58 5.96
CA LYS A 234 -9.09 7.48 5.27
C LYS A 234 -9.23 8.81 6.00
N TYR A 235 -9.33 8.79 7.34
CA TYR A 235 -9.32 9.99 8.17
C TYR A 235 -8.06 10.81 7.92
N PHE A 236 -6.87 10.20 8.04
CA PHE A 236 -5.60 10.89 7.79
C PHE A 236 -5.56 11.52 6.40
N HIS A 237 -5.94 10.74 5.37
CA HIS A 237 -5.94 11.23 3.99
C HIS A 237 -6.86 12.42 3.78
N VAL A 238 -8.10 12.35 4.30
CA VAL A 238 -9.08 13.43 4.16
C VAL A 238 -8.65 14.67 4.94
N MET A 239 -8.16 14.52 6.17
CA MET A 239 -7.70 15.63 6.98
C MET A 239 -6.49 16.34 6.36
N ILE A 240 -5.50 15.60 5.84
CA ILE A 240 -4.37 16.21 5.12
C ILE A 240 -4.84 16.98 3.88
N LEU A 241 -5.78 16.42 3.09
CA LEU A 241 -6.32 17.15 1.94
C LEU A 241 -7.06 18.43 2.36
N ILE A 242 -7.83 18.37 3.45
CA ILE A 242 -8.50 19.56 4.02
C ILE A 242 -7.45 20.58 4.45
N ILE A 243 -6.44 20.20 5.23
CA ILE A 243 -5.38 21.11 5.68
C ILE A 243 -4.65 21.75 4.49
N LEU A 244 -4.29 20.97 3.48
CA LEU A 244 -3.63 21.49 2.29
C LEU A 244 -4.52 22.50 1.55
N GLU A 245 -5.80 22.18 1.35
CA GLU A 245 -6.72 23.04 0.58
C GLU A 245 -7.18 24.27 1.37
N THR A 246 -7.56 24.12 2.64
CA THR A 246 -8.16 25.19 3.45
C THR A 246 -7.12 26.06 4.14
N LEU A 247 -6.08 25.48 4.75
CA LEU A 247 -5.07 26.25 5.48
C LEU A 247 -3.98 26.76 4.56
N PHE A 248 -3.50 25.95 3.62
CA PHE A 248 -2.38 26.33 2.75
C PHE A 248 -2.80 26.77 1.35
N GLY A 249 -4.07 26.63 0.98
CA GLY A 249 -4.56 27.03 -0.35
C GLY A 249 -4.01 26.16 -1.49
N ILE A 250 -3.51 24.96 -1.18
CA ILE A 250 -2.90 24.02 -2.13
C ILE A 250 -3.93 22.95 -2.51
N ARG A 251 -4.23 22.84 -3.80
CA ARG A 251 -5.06 21.76 -4.33
C ARG A 251 -4.35 21.04 -5.46
N THR A 252 -4.10 19.75 -5.29
CA THR A 252 -3.44 18.91 -6.29
C THR A 252 -4.46 18.05 -7.01
N THR A 253 -4.46 18.10 -8.34
CA THR A 253 -5.20 17.18 -9.20
C THR A 253 -4.22 16.32 -10.00
N CYS A 254 -4.69 15.28 -10.67
CA CYS A 254 -3.84 14.41 -11.49
C CYS A 254 -3.05 15.15 -12.59
N LYS A 255 -3.50 16.34 -12.99
CA LYS A 255 -2.92 17.11 -14.11
C LYS A 255 -2.26 18.42 -13.69
N ARG A 256 -2.70 19.00 -12.57
CA ARG A 256 -2.28 20.36 -12.18
C ARG A 256 -2.36 20.56 -10.67
N THR A 257 -1.40 21.33 -10.17
CA THR A 257 -1.41 21.88 -8.81
C THR A 257 -1.90 23.32 -8.87
N TYR A 258 -2.87 23.64 -8.03
CA TYR A 258 -3.42 24.98 -7.84
C TYR A 258 -2.93 25.52 -6.51
N SER A 259 -2.52 26.79 -6.50
CA SER A 259 -2.09 27.51 -5.30
C SER A 259 -2.89 28.81 -5.21
N LYS A 260 -3.54 29.00 -4.08
CA LYS A 260 -4.25 30.23 -3.70
C LYS A 260 -3.59 30.82 -2.47
N GLN A 261 -4.02 32.02 -2.08
CA GLN A 261 -3.57 32.61 -0.82
C GLN A 261 -4.04 31.74 0.34
N GLY A 262 -3.11 31.16 1.09
CA GLY A 262 -3.36 30.47 2.35
C GLY A 262 -2.79 31.24 3.54
N LEU A 263 -2.77 30.59 4.71
CA LEU A 263 -2.20 31.10 5.95
C LEU A 263 -0.73 31.50 5.81
N LEU A 264 0.02 30.75 5.01
CA LEU A 264 1.45 30.94 4.76
C LEU A 264 1.73 31.86 3.56
N GLY A 265 0.70 32.57 3.07
CA GLY A 265 0.75 33.27 1.81
C GLY A 265 0.50 32.34 0.61
N ARG A 266 0.92 32.78 -0.58
CA ARG A 266 0.83 31.95 -1.79
C ARG A 266 2.04 31.02 -1.86
N VAL A 267 1.80 29.72 -1.76
CA VAL A 267 2.86 28.71 -1.79
C VAL A 267 3.41 28.54 -3.21
N SER A 268 4.72 28.76 -3.37
CA SER A 268 5.44 28.63 -4.65
C SER A 268 5.76 27.17 -5.02
N ALA A 269 6.11 26.34 -4.03
CA ALA A 269 6.36 24.91 -4.21
C ALA A 269 6.01 24.14 -2.94
N PHE A 270 5.57 22.90 -3.12
CA PHE A 270 5.22 21.98 -2.03
C PHE A 270 5.68 20.58 -2.38
N VAL A 271 6.30 19.91 -1.41
CA VAL A 271 6.62 18.48 -1.48
C VAL A 271 6.07 17.84 -0.20
N GLY A 272 5.17 16.88 -0.37
CA GLY A 272 4.57 16.12 0.72
C GLY A 272 4.97 14.66 0.64
N ALA A 273 5.16 14.05 1.81
CA ALA A 273 5.40 12.64 1.99
C ALA A 273 4.49 12.11 3.10
N VAL A 274 4.07 10.85 2.97
CA VAL A 274 3.39 10.11 4.03
C VAL A 274 4.33 8.99 4.43
N GLU A 275 4.61 8.89 5.73
CA GLU A 275 5.40 7.80 6.31
C GLU A 275 4.53 6.59 6.65
#